data_AF-A0A353X107-F1
#
_entry.id   AF-A0A353X107-F1
#
_cell.length_a   1.000
_cell.length_b   1.000
_cell.length_c   1.000
_cell.angle_alpha   90.00
_cell.angle_beta   90.00
_cell.angle_gamma   90.00
#
_symmetry.space_group_name_H-M   'P 1'
#
loop_
_entity.id
_entity.type
_entity.pdbx_description
1 polymer ?
#
loop_
_entity_poly.entity_id
_entity_poly.type
_entity_poly.pdbx_seq_one_letter_code
_entity_poly.pdbx_strand_id
1 'polypeptide(L)'
;MYDPVIGRWISVDPARQFASPYLGMGNNPLQLIDSDGRNASPIYTSEGDFLGVDSEGFEGDIIIMDEADYKGFTFNGEKTLDHNFVMELAEEGVFANYISSANLGLSSMAKVFNHVLSQLPEMDMSLLLKSIISLYDRMGGIKYNDGAAISNEFSTSYINGVGNYPVKLTIGMTNRRLNQGYKTTVENLQNAVGIHEFLGHAIMLYGKGNGPHYKAYELQFAHPTWKKVGDSFKQDMLENYNYLLENESH
;
A
#
# COMPACT_ATOMS: atom_id res chain seq x y z
N MET A 1 -30.88 -3.45 -14.65
CA MET A 1 -30.34 -2.49 -15.64
C MET A 1 -30.33 -1.13 -14.95
N TYR A 2 -29.23 -0.37 -15.02
CA TYR A 2 -29.04 0.92 -14.35
C TYR A 2 -29.18 2.04 -15.38
N ASP A 3 -29.90 3.12 -15.07
CA ASP A 3 -30.06 4.29 -15.95
C ASP A 3 -29.20 5.46 -15.44
N PRO A 4 -28.09 5.77 -16.14
CA PRO A 4 -27.16 6.82 -15.72
C PRO A 4 -27.73 8.24 -15.90
N VAL A 5 -28.82 8.43 -16.66
CA VAL A 5 -29.45 9.77 -16.83
C VAL A 5 -30.21 10.20 -15.58
N ILE A 6 -30.70 9.24 -14.79
CA ILE A 6 -31.53 9.50 -13.60
C ILE A 6 -30.93 8.96 -12.30
N GLY A 7 -29.77 8.30 -12.35
CA GLY A 7 -29.09 7.75 -11.17
C GLY A 7 -29.89 6.66 -10.46
N ARG A 8 -30.67 5.85 -11.18
CA ARG A 8 -31.59 4.85 -10.60
C ARG A 8 -31.49 3.50 -11.31
N TRP A 9 -31.83 2.46 -10.57
CA TRP A 9 -32.12 1.15 -11.14
C TRP A 9 -33.49 1.18 -11.83
N ILE A 10 -33.55 0.73 -13.09
CA ILE A 10 -34.81 0.59 -13.84
C ILE A 10 -35.44 -0.81 -13.69
N SER A 11 -34.86 -1.63 -12.82
CA SER A 11 -35.39 -2.92 -12.34
C SER A 11 -35.15 -3.01 -10.83
N VAL A 12 -35.96 -3.79 -10.10
CA VAL A 12 -35.78 -4.01 -8.66
C VAL A 12 -34.35 -4.45 -8.36
N ASP A 13 -33.68 -3.79 -7.42
CA ASP A 13 -32.36 -4.15 -6.90
C ASP A 13 -32.35 -5.62 -6.42
N PRO A 14 -31.55 -6.51 -7.04
CA PRO A 14 -31.44 -7.91 -6.62
C PRO A 14 -30.93 -8.08 -5.18
N ALA A 15 -30.18 -7.11 -4.65
CA ALA A 15 -29.56 -7.16 -3.32
C ALA A 15 -30.44 -6.57 -2.20
N ARG A 16 -31.51 -5.83 -2.54
CA ARG A 16 -32.45 -5.18 -1.61
C ARG A 16 -31.77 -4.42 -0.46
N GLN A 17 -30.72 -3.66 -0.76
CA GLN A 17 -29.88 -3.04 0.28
C GLN A 17 -30.47 -1.78 0.92
N PHE A 18 -31.55 -1.21 0.38
CA PHE A 18 -32.19 0.02 0.89
C PHE A 18 -33.71 -0.11 1.05
N ALA A 19 -34.31 0.75 1.89
CA ALA A 19 -35.74 0.72 2.23
C ALA A 19 -36.68 0.98 1.03
N SER A 20 -36.16 1.49 -0.09
CA SER A 20 -36.90 1.57 -1.35
C SER A 20 -36.14 0.82 -2.46
N PRO A 21 -36.81 -0.10 -3.18
CA PRO A 21 -36.18 -1.07 -4.09
C PRO A 21 -35.66 -0.49 -5.42
N TYR A 22 -35.56 0.84 -5.54
CA TYR A 22 -35.14 1.57 -6.75
C TYR A 22 -34.06 2.64 -6.48
N LEU A 23 -33.49 2.72 -5.26
CA LEU A 23 -32.39 3.65 -4.98
C LEU A 23 -31.06 3.09 -5.50
N GLY A 24 -30.40 3.84 -6.38
CA GLY A 24 -28.96 3.77 -6.57
C GLY A 24 -28.30 4.93 -5.82
N MET A 25 -27.10 4.71 -5.27
CA MET A 25 -26.20 5.77 -4.75
C MET A 25 -26.81 6.67 -3.65
N GLY A 26 -27.66 6.13 -2.77
CA GLY A 26 -28.15 6.86 -1.59
C GLY A 26 -28.86 8.20 -1.85
N ASN A 27 -29.17 8.55 -3.11
CA ASN A 27 -29.73 9.82 -3.54
C ASN A 27 -28.91 11.07 -3.14
N ASN A 28 -27.58 11.00 -3.08
CA ASN A 28 -26.73 12.17 -2.77
C ASN A 28 -25.49 12.33 -3.69
N PRO A 29 -25.66 12.70 -4.98
CA PRO A 29 -24.55 12.80 -5.93
C PRO A 29 -23.73 14.10 -5.84
N LEU A 30 -23.95 14.96 -4.83
CA LEU A 30 -23.32 16.28 -4.72
C LEU A 30 -23.11 16.68 -3.26
N GLN A 31 -22.09 16.14 -2.60
CA GLN A 31 -21.34 16.86 -1.56
C GLN A 31 -20.21 15.98 -1.00
N LEU A 32 -19.04 16.05 -1.62
CA LEU A 32 -17.73 16.07 -0.95
C LEU A 32 -16.74 16.68 -1.94
N ILE A 33 -16.62 18.02 -1.92
CA ILE A 33 -15.41 18.67 -2.44
C ILE A 33 -14.34 18.42 -1.38
N ASP A 34 -13.46 17.47 -1.65
CA ASP A 34 -12.37 17.09 -0.77
C ASP A 34 -11.11 17.87 -1.14
N SER A 35 -10.53 18.57 -0.16
CA SER A 35 -9.48 19.58 -0.35
C SER A 35 -8.06 19.03 -0.20
N ASP A 36 -7.90 17.71 -0.07
CA ASP A 36 -6.63 17.05 0.31
C ASP A 36 -5.87 16.35 -0.83
N GLY A 37 -6.43 16.31 -2.04
CA GLY A 37 -5.71 15.76 -3.21
C GLY A 37 -5.75 14.24 -3.24
N ARG A 38 -6.89 13.73 -3.69
CA ARG A 38 -7.20 12.34 -3.94
C ARG A 38 -6.29 11.74 -5.03
N ASN A 39 -5.48 10.76 -4.65
CA ASN A 39 -4.53 10.08 -5.54
C ASN A 39 -5.06 8.66 -5.87
N ALA A 40 -5.32 8.43 -7.15
CA ALA A 40 -4.98 7.25 -7.96
C ALA A 40 -4.91 5.85 -7.29
N SER A 41 -5.99 5.17 -6.95
CA SER A 41 -5.88 3.91 -6.20
C SER A 41 -5.67 2.65 -7.05
N PRO A 42 -4.62 1.85 -6.79
CA PRO A 42 -4.54 0.50 -7.34
C PRO A 42 -5.44 -0.49 -6.60
N ILE A 43 -6.06 -1.38 -7.38
CA ILE A 43 -7.11 -2.31 -6.92
C ILE A 43 -6.63 -3.75 -7.09
N TYR A 44 -6.81 -4.54 -6.03
CA TYR A 44 -6.36 -5.93 -5.95
C TYR A 44 -7.45 -6.85 -5.39
N THR A 45 -7.34 -8.15 -5.66
CA THR A 45 -8.17 -9.18 -5.02
C THR A 45 -7.71 -9.50 -3.59
N SER A 46 -8.52 -10.26 -2.84
CA SER A 46 -8.12 -10.83 -1.54
C SER A 46 -6.97 -11.84 -1.64
N GLU A 47 -6.74 -12.39 -2.82
CA GLU A 47 -5.64 -13.31 -3.13
C GLU A 47 -4.35 -12.57 -3.50
N GLY A 48 -4.42 -11.23 -3.56
CA GLY A 48 -3.32 -10.32 -3.85
C GLY A 48 -3.01 -10.15 -5.34
N ASP A 49 -3.96 -10.49 -6.21
CA ASP A 49 -3.80 -10.37 -7.66
C ASP A 49 -4.29 -8.99 -8.11
N PHE A 50 -3.56 -8.35 -9.04
CA PHE A 50 -3.85 -6.99 -9.50
C PHE A 50 -5.02 -6.98 -10.49
N LEU A 51 -6.02 -6.14 -10.22
CA LEU A 51 -7.21 -5.98 -11.07
C LEU A 51 -7.09 -4.77 -12.00
N GLY A 52 -6.53 -3.66 -11.49
CA GLY A 52 -6.37 -2.43 -12.25
C GLY A 52 -6.19 -1.21 -11.37
N VAL A 53 -6.44 -0.05 -11.95
CA VAL A 53 -6.43 1.26 -11.29
C VAL A 53 -7.76 1.94 -11.50
N ASP A 54 -8.08 2.90 -10.64
CA ASP A 54 -9.16 3.84 -10.87
C ASP A 54 -8.76 4.94 -11.88
N SER A 55 -9.63 5.93 -12.05
CA SER A 55 -9.50 7.06 -12.98
C SER A 55 -8.29 7.97 -12.70
N GLU A 56 -7.69 7.90 -11.51
CA GLU A 56 -6.58 8.74 -11.11
C GLU A 56 -5.22 8.01 -11.26
N GLY A 57 -5.18 6.66 -11.37
CA GLY A 57 -3.97 5.88 -11.71
C GLY A 57 -3.37 5.00 -10.59
N PHE A 58 -2.03 4.95 -10.48
CA PHE A 58 -1.29 4.07 -9.54
C PHE A 58 -0.48 4.86 -8.48
N GLU A 59 -1.15 5.48 -7.52
CA GLU A 59 -0.62 6.29 -6.41
C GLU A 59 -1.52 6.07 -5.16
N GLY A 60 -1.35 6.81 -4.07
CA GLY A 60 -2.33 6.86 -2.97
C GLY A 60 -2.75 5.53 -2.35
N ASP A 61 -4.05 5.42 -2.03
CA ASP A 61 -4.61 4.32 -1.25
C ASP A 61 -4.66 3.00 -2.02
N ILE A 62 -4.35 1.90 -1.35
CA ILE A 62 -4.41 0.56 -1.95
C ILE A 62 -5.73 -0.10 -1.57
N ILE A 63 -6.46 -0.56 -2.58
CA ILE A 63 -7.84 -1.06 -2.45
C ILE A 63 -7.91 -2.56 -2.70
N ILE A 64 -8.70 -3.24 -1.89
CA ILE A 64 -9.03 -4.66 -2.01
C ILE A 64 -10.50 -4.79 -2.41
N MET A 65 -10.79 -5.50 -3.49
CA MET A 65 -12.11 -5.69 -4.08
C MET A 65 -12.25 -7.09 -4.67
N ASP A 66 -13.46 -7.67 -4.64
CA ASP A 66 -13.73 -8.93 -5.35
C ASP A 66 -13.64 -8.74 -6.87
N GLU A 67 -13.11 -9.74 -7.58
CA GLU A 67 -12.95 -9.67 -9.03
C GLU A 67 -14.29 -9.54 -9.77
N ALA A 68 -15.35 -10.21 -9.28
CA ALA A 68 -16.68 -10.13 -9.86
C ALA A 68 -17.30 -8.74 -9.65
N ASP A 69 -17.09 -8.12 -8.48
CA ASP A 69 -17.54 -6.76 -8.20
C ASP A 69 -16.80 -5.75 -9.08
N TYR A 70 -15.47 -5.83 -9.15
CA TYR A 70 -14.65 -4.98 -10.03
C TYR A 70 -15.10 -5.06 -11.49
N LYS A 71 -15.30 -6.28 -11.99
CA LYS A 71 -15.85 -6.52 -13.32
C LYS A 71 -17.25 -5.93 -13.46
N GLY A 72 -18.13 -6.19 -12.49
CA GLY A 72 -19.51 -5.68 -12.49
C GLY A 72 -19.58 -4.16 -12.58
N PHE A 73 -18.68 -3.46 -11.89
CA PHE A 73 -18.60 -2.01 -11.91
C PHE A 73 -17.96 -1.45 -13.19
N THR A 74 -17.01 -2.17 -13.80
CA THR A 74 -16.39 -1.78 -15.09
C THR A 74 -17.21 -2.18 -16.32
N PHE A 75 -18.19 -3.09 -16.19
CA PHE A 75 -19.00 -3.55 -17.33
C PHE A 75 -19.99 -2.50 -17.90
N ASN A 76 -20.06 -1.29 -17.33
CA ASN A 76 -20.92 -0.20 -17.82
C ASN A 76 -20.32 0.62 -19.00
N GLY A 77 -19.31 0.09 -19.69
CA GLY A 77 -18.67 0.73 -20.84
C GLY A 77 -17.42 1.55 -20.51
N GLU A 78 -17.08 1.70 -19.23
CA GLU A 78 -15.85 2.33 -18.77
C GLU A 78 -14.78 1.28 -18.44
N LYS A 79 -13.54 1.51 -18.87
CA LYS A 79 -12.42 0.58 -18.62
C LYS A 79 -11.80 0.73 -17.23
N THR A 80 -12.17 1.79 -16.51
CA THR A 80 -11.59 2.22 -15.24
C THR A 80 -12.73 2.68 -14.33
N LEU A 81 -12.62 2.44 -13.03
CA LEU A 81 -13.59 2.94 -12.06
C LEU A 81 -13.30 4.40 -11.73
N ASP A 82 -14.33 5.21 -11.49
CA ASP A 82 -14.15 6.56 -10.95
C ASP A 82 -13.54 6.50 -9.54
N HIS A 83 -12.54 7.33 -9.27
CA HIS A 83 -11.83 7.33 -7.99
C HIS A 83 -12.77 7.60 -6.79
N ASN A 84 -13.68 8.58 -6.91
CA ASN A 84 -14.58 8.92 -5.81
C ASN A 84 -15.54 7.79 -5.51
N PHE A 85 -16.02 7.10 -6.55
CA PHE A 85 -16.83 5.90 -6.41
C PHE A 85 -16.07 4.78 -5.68
N VAL A 86 -14.81 4.53 -6.03
CA VAL A 86 -13.98 3.51 -5.34
C VAL A 86 -13.77 3.88 -3.87
N MET A 87 -13.51 5.15 -3.56
CA MET A 87 -13.36 5.61 -2.17
C MET A 87 -14.65 5.43 -1.38
N GLU A 88 -15.81 5.79 -1.94
CA GLU A 88 -17.11 5.57 -1.29
C GLU A 88 -17.35 4.09 -0.97
N LEU A 89 -17.08 3.18 -1.92
CA LEU A 89 -17.19 1.73 -1.68
C LEU A 89 -16.24 1.25 -0.58
N ALA A 90 -15.03 1.81 -0.50
CA ALA A 90 -14.01 1.43 0.47
C ALA A 90 -14.33 1.97 1.88
N GLU A 91 -14.91 3.15 1.97
CA GLU A 91 -15.41 3.75 3.22
C GLU A 91 -16.60 2.97 3.78
N GLU A 92 -17.53 2.52 2.93
CA GLU A 92 -18.64 1.65 3.34
C GLU A 92 -18.16 0.26 3.79
N GLY A 93 -17.05 -0.23 3.22
CA GLY A 93 -16.41 -1.49 3.61
C GLY A 93 -17.13 -2.76 3.13
N VAL A 94 -18.16 -2.63 2.29
CA VAL A 94 -18.99 -3.76 1.83
C VAL A 94 -18.40 -4.42 0.59
N PHE A 95 -18.11 -3.63 -0.44
CA PHE A 95 -17.64 -4.12 -1.75
C PHE A 95 -16.15 -3.89 -1.96
N ALA A 96 -15.60 -2.87 -1.31
CA ALA A 96 -14.18 -2.58 -1.32
C ALA A 96 -13.70 -2.33 0.11
N ASN A 97 -12.41 -2.51 0.34
CA ASN A 97 -11.77 -2.21 1.61
C ASN A 97 -10.40 -1.59 1.34
N TYR A 98 -10.01 -0.61 2.15
CA TYR A 98 -8.59 -0.25 2.24
C TYR A 98 -7.76 -1.46 2.66
N ILE A 99 -6.54 -1.60 2.13
CA ILE A 99 -5.67 -2.72 2.50
C ILE A 99 -5.40 -2.80 4.01
N SER A 100 -5.43 -1.65 4.69
CA SER A 100 -5.27 -1.53 6.15
C SER A 100 -6.45 -2.09 6.94
N SER A 101 -7.66 -2.13 6.37
CA SER A 101 -8.84 -2.73 6.99
C SER A 101 -9.13 -4.14 6.50
N ALA A 102 -8.61 -4.53 5.33
CA ALA A 102 -8.82 -5.84 4.72
C ALA A 102 -8.20 -7.00 5.52
N ASN A 103 -8.92 -8.12 5.63
CA ASN A 103 -8.45 -9.32 6.31
C ASN A 103 -7.66 -10.24 5.35
N LEU A 104 -6.45 -9.84 4.97
CA LEU A 104 -5.61 -10.60 4.05
C LEU A 104 -4.68 -11.59 4.76
N GLY A 105 -4.41 -12.73 4.13
CA GLY A 105 -3.30 -13.60 4.53
C GLY A 105 -1.95 -12.97 4.18
N LEU A 106 -0.88 -13.34 4.91
CA LEU A 106 0.47 -12.80 4.66
C LEU A 106 0.94 -13.03 3.22
N SER A 107 0.59 -14.16 2.60
CA SER A 107 0.97 -14.42 1.20
C SER A 107 0.30 -13.45 0.22
N SER A 108 -0.99 -13.14 0.42
CA SER A 108 -1.71 -12.18 -0.43
C SER A 108 -1.14 -10.77 -0.23
N MET A 109 -0.93 -10.37 1.03
CA MET A 109 -0.34 -9.08 1.38
C MET A 109 1.06 -8.93 0.73
N ALA A 110 1.88 -9.97 0.80
CA ALA A 110 3.20 -9.97 0.18
C ALA A 110 3.13 -9.78 -1.33
N LYS A 111 2.19 -10.41 -2.03
CA LYS A 111 1.99 -10.18 -3.47
C LYS A 111 1.61 -8.74 -3.78
N VAL A 112 0.68 -8.15 -3.03
CA VAL A 112 0.25 -6.76 -3.23
C VAL A 112 1.43 -5.81 -3.08
N PHE A 113 2.14 -5.89 -1.94
CA PHE A 113 3.31 -5.05 -1.69
C PHE A 113 4.42 -5.29 -2.70
N ASN A 114 4.64 -6.54 -3.12
CA ASN A 114 5.61 -6.86 -4.16
C ASN A 114 5.24 -6.18 -5.49
N HIS A 115 3.96 -6.18 -5.89
CA HIS A 115 3.52 -5.49 -7.10
C HIS A 115 3.68 -3.96 -6.99
N VAL A 116 3.31 -3.37 -5.84
CA VAL A 116 3.47 -1.93 -5.59
C VAL A 116 4.93 -1.50 -5.69
N LEU A 117 5.81 -2.26 -5.04
CA LEU A 117 7.24 -1.99 -5.03
C LEU A 117 7.88 -2.25 -6.39
N SER A 118 7.41 -3.23 -7.17
CA SER A 118 7.96 -3.50 -8.50
C SER A 118 7.64 -2.41 -9.52
N GLN A 119 6.72 -1.49 -9.21
CA GLN A 119 6.47 -0.30 -10.05
C GLN A 119 7.52 0.80 -9.83
N LEU A 120 8.36 0.69 -8.80
CA LEU A 120 9.42 1.65 -8.52
C LEU A 120 10.67 1.30 -9.37
N PRO A 121 11.19 2.19 -10.23
CA PRO A 121 12.32 1.88 -11.12
C PRO A 121 13.59 1.42 -10.39
N GLU A 122 13.80 1.89 -9.17
CA GLU A 122 14.94 1.54 -8.31
C GLU A 122 14.86 0.10 -7.80
N MET A 123 13.68 -0.52 -7.76
CA MET A 123 13.49 -1.86 -7.20
C MET A 123 13.89 -2.96 -8.18
N ASP A 124 14.90 -3.74 -7.81
CA ASP A 124 15.20 -5.02 -8.45
C ASP A 124 14.77 -6.18 -7.55
N MET A 125 13.59 -6.74 -7.86
CA MET A 125 13.03 -7.86 -7.12
C MET A 125 13.91 -9.10 -7.16
N SER A 126 14.77 -9.28 -8.19
CA SER A 126 15.64 -10.46 -8.29
C SER A 126 16.68 -10.53 -7.17
N LEU A 127 16.99 -9.40 -6.53
CA LEU A 127 17.93 -9.30 -5.42
C LEU A 127 17.31 -9.67 -4.07
N LEU A 128 16.00 -9.92 -4.02
CA LEU A 128 15.29 -10.34 -2.82
C LEU A 128 15.27 -11.86 -2.67
N LEU A 129 15.18 -12.33 -1.44
CA LEU A 129 15.02 -13.75 -1.15
C LEU A 129 13.76 -14.27 -1.87
N LYS A 130 13.93 -15.23 -2.78
CA LYS A 130 12.86 -15.78 -3.63
C LYS A 130 12.09 -14.74 -4.47
N SER A 131 12.73 -13.59 -4.72
CA SER A 131 12.18 -12.48 -5.49
C SER A 131 10.85 -11.93 -4.99
N ILE A 132 10.66 -11.98 -3.67
CA ILE A 132 9.49 -11.42 -3.00
C ILE A 132 9.90 -10.82 -1.65
N ILE A 133 9.17 -9.80 -1.21
CA ILE A 133 9.35 -9.25 0.13
C ILE A 133 9.09 -10.30 1.22
N SER A 134 9.67 -10.07 2.40
CA SER A 134 9.42 -10.84 3.61
C SER A 134 8.45 -10.09 4.52
N LEU A 135 7.64 -10.83 5.28
CA LEU A 135 6.74 -10.24 6.29
C LEU A 135 6.96 -10.89 7.65
N TYR A 136 6.74 -10.12 8.71
CA TYR A 136 6.75 -10.61 10.08
C TYR A 136 5.54 -10.07 10.85
N ASP A 137 4.61 -10.96 11.22
CA ASP A 137 3.51 -10.64 12.13
C ASP A 137 3.98 -10.78 13.57
N ARG A 138 4.15 -9.63 14.25
CA ARG A 138 4.69 -9.55 15.61
C ARG A 138 3.79 -10.18 16.66
N MET A 139 2.47 -10.18 16.43
CA MET A 139 1.52 -10.75 17.40
C MET A 139 1.46 -12.27 17.31
N GLY A 140 1.42 -12.80 16.09
CA GLY A 140 1.44 -14.23 15.87
C GLY A 140 2.83 -14.86 15.97
N GLY A 141 3.90 -14.06 15.90
CA GLY A 141 5.26 -14.54 15.67
C GLY A 141 5.41 -15.23 14.31
N ILE A 142 4.50 -14.97 13.36
CA ILE A 142 4.41 -15.68 12.08
C ILE A 142 5.28 -14.95 11.06
N LYS A 143 6.06 -15.74 10.31
CA LYS A 143 6.95 -15.24 9.26
C LYS A 143 6.44 -15.68 7.90
N TYR A 144 6.48 -14.75 6.94
CA TYR A 144 6.41 -15.05 5.52
C TYR A 144 7.78 -14.82 4.89
N ASN A 145 8.17 -15.73 3.99
CA ASN A 145 9.44 -15.68 3.27
C ASN A 145 10.66 -15.42 4.19
N ASP A 146 10.74 -16.17 5.30
CA ASP A 146 11.82 -16.08 6.30
C ASP A 146 12.07 -14.65 6.87
N GLY A 147 11.01 -13.86 7.03
CA GLY A 147 11.08 -12.51 7.60
C GLY A 147 11.87 -12.43 8.91
N ALA A 148 12.65 -11.35 9.04
CA ALA A 148 13.37 -11.03 10.25
C ALA A 148 12.39 -10.75 11.41
N ALA A 149 12.69 -11.25 12.61
CA ALA A 149 11.92 -10.89 13.79
C ALA A 149 12.36 -9.50 14.25
N ILE A 150 11.54 -8.49 13.96
CA ILE A 150 11.87 -7.07 14.15
C ILE A 150 10.84 -6.36 15.01
N SER A 151 11.32 -5.40 15.81
CA SER A 151 10.51 -4.43 16.55
C SER A 151 10.19 -3.17 15.74
N ASN A 152 10.97 -2.88 14.70
CA ASN A 152 10.81 -1.73 13.82
C ASN A 152 9.97 -2.10 12.60
N GLU A 153 9.35 -1.11 11.97
CA GLU A 153 8.38 -1.26 10.87
C GLU A 153 9.00 -1.97 9.67
N PHE A 154 10.25 -1.66 9.36
CA PHE A 154 10.95 -2.21 8.22
C PHE A 154 12.37 -2.63 8.61
N SER A 155 12.94 -3.55 7.84
CA SER A 155 14.34 -3.90 7.98
C SER A 155 14.88 -4.56 6.72
N THR A 156 16.18 -4.35 6.52
CA THR A 156 16.98 -5.07 5.55
C THR A 156 17.93 -6.01 6.28
N SER A 157 17.86 -7.31 5.96
CA SER A 157 18.76 -8.31 6.55
C SER A 157 19.40 -9.21 5.50
N TYR A 158 20.62 -9.64 5.79
CA TYR A 158 21.46 -10.44 4.90
C TYR A 158 21.40 -11.92 5.29
N ILE A 159 21.58 -12.79 4.30
CA ILE A 159 21.58 -14.24 4.53
C ILE A 159 23.00 -14.68 4.88
N ASN A 160 23.15 -15.33 6.04
CA ASN A 160 24.43 -15.82 6.53
C ASN A 160 25.09 -16.75 5.51
N GLY A 161 26.34 -16.44 5.14
CA GLY A 161 27.15 -17.24 4.23
C GLY A 161 26.84 -17.09 2.75
N VAL A 162 25.92 -16.20 2.35
CA VAL A 162 25.50 -16.02 0.94
C VAL A 162 26.01 -14.71 0.33
N GLY A 163 26.75 -13.90 1.09
CA GLY A 163 27.23 -12.58 0.65
C GLY A 163 26.16 -11.50 0.84
N ASN A 164 26.17 -10.48 -0.01
CA ASN A 164 25.22 -9.37 0.11
C ASN A 164 23.83 -9.69 -0.47
N TYR A 165 23.71 -10.65 -1.39
CA TYR A 165 22.45 -10.98 -2.05
C TYR A 165 22.22 -12.50 -2.09
N PRO A 166 20.96 -12.96 -2.05
CA PRO A 166 19.76 -12.14 -1.91
C PRO A 166 19.59 -11.57 -0.49
N VAL A 167 18.91 -10.42 -0.38
CA VAL A 167 18.54 -9.80 0.90
C VAL A 167 17.11 -10.14 1.29
N LYS A 168 16.79 -10.00 2.58
CA LYS A 168 15.44 -10.06 3.10
C LYS A 168 15.00 -8.65 3.50
N LEU A 169 14.13 -8.06 2.68
CA LEU A 169 13.38 -6.85 3.06
C LEU A 169 12.16 -7.29 3.85
N THR A 170 12.20 -7.08 5.17
CA THR A 170 11.11 -7.50 6.04
C THR A 170 10.24 -6.31 6.41
N ILE A 171 8.96 -6.43 6.12
CA ILE A 171 7.93 -5.53 6.64
C ILE A 171 7.33 -6.15 7.90
N GLY A 172 7.51 -5.45 9.02
CA GLY A 172 6.95 -5.77 10.32
C GLY A 172 5.50 -5.30 10.41
N MET A 173 4.62 -6.19 10.86
CA MET A 173 3.19 -5.94 10.96
C MET A 173 2.69 -6.27 12.36
N THR A 174 1.68 -5.53 12.80
CA THR A 174 0.94 -5.80 14.03
C THR A 174 -0.53 -5.97 13.65
N ASN A 175 -1.15 -7.12 13.98
CA ASN A 175 -2.51 -7.45 13.53
C ASN A 175 -2.72 -7.32 12.02
N ARG A 176 -1.71 -7.71 11.22
CA ARG A 176 -1.74 -7.56 9.74
C ARG A 176 -1.93 -6.11 9.26
N ARG A 177 -1.62 -5.13 10.12
CA ARG A 177 -1.55 -3.70 9.79
C ARG A 177 -0.12 -3.22 9.96
N LEU A 178 0.31 -2.27 9.13
CA LEU A 178 1.43 -1.39 9.51
C LEU A 178 0.98 -0.61 10.76
N ASN A 179 1.89 -0.32 11.69
CA ASN A 179 1.56 0.21 13.02
C ASN A 179 0.54 1.36 12.99
N GLN A 180 -0.26 1.50 14.07
CA GLN A 180 -1.27 2.57 14.18
C GLN A 180 -0.60 3.94 13.94
N GLY A 181 -0.95 4.61 12.84
CA GLY A 181 -0.37 5.89 12.40
C GLY A 181 0.24 5.84 10.99
N TYR A 182 0.66 4.66 10.53
CA TYR A 182 1.24 4.48 9.19
C TYR A 182 0.17 4.14 8.16
N LYS A 183 -0.20 5.10 7.30
CA LYS A 183 -1.11 4.84 6.18
C LYS A 183 -0.38 4.01 5.11
N THR A 184 -0.92 2.86 4.74
CA THR A 184 -0.33 1.97 3.73
C THR A 184 -0.68 2.45 2.31
N THR A 185 -0.06 3.55 1.88
CA THR A 185 -0.18 4.06 0.50
C THR A 185 0.93 3.54 -0.40
N VAL A 186 0.76 3.69 -1.71
CA VAL A 186 1.77 3.37 -2.72
C VAL A 186 3.09 4.10 -2.42
N GLU A 187 3.04 5.40 -2.15
CA GLU A 187 4.22 6.24 -1.95
C GLU A 187 4.91 5.91 -0.65
N ASN A 188 4.15 5.73 0.43
CA ASN A 188 4.72 5.40 1.73
C ASN A 188 5.48 4.07 1.64
N LEU A 189 4.93 3.06 0.94
CA LEU A 189 5.63 1.79 0.72
C LEU A 189 6.85 1.96 -0.17
N GLN A 190 6.72 2.61 -1.32
CA GLN A 190 7.83 2.82 -2.24
C GLN A 190 8.96 3.64 -1.62
N ASN A 191 8.64 4.66 -0.84
CA ASN A 191 9.61 5.53 -0.18
C ASN A 191 10.31 4.81 0.98
N ALA A 192 9.58 4.20 1.91
CA ALA A 192 10.20 3.52 3.05
C ALA A 192 10.86 2.19 2.66
N VAL A 193 10.17 1.31 1.93
CA VAL A 193 10.71 -0.02 1.63
C VAL A 193 11.58 0.01 0.38
N GLY A 194 11.18 0.77 -0.65
CA GLY A 194 11.93 0.84 -1.90
C GLY A 194 13.17 1.73 -1.82
N ILE A 195 13.03 2.95 -1.28
CA ILE A 195 14.16 3.88 -1.24
C ILE A 195 14.99 3.71 0.03
N HIS A 196 14.37 3.74 1.21
CA HIS A 196 15.14 3.67 2.45
C HIS A 196 15.73 2.28 2.69
N GLU A 197 14.90 1.23 2.71
CA GLU A 197 15.38 -0.13 2.95
C GLU A 197 16.16 -0.71 1.77
N PHE A 198 15.56 -0.79 0.59
CA PHE A 198 16.23 -1.44 -0.54
C PHE A 198 17.40 -0.61 -1.06
N LEU A 199 17.15 0.61 -1.58
CA LEU A 199 18.23 1.40 -2.15
C LEU A 199 19.25 1.82 -1.07
N GLY A 200 18.79 2.32 0.08
CA GLY A 200 19.67 2.77 1.17
C GLY A 200 20.44 1.64 1.84
N HIS A 201 19.74 0.65 2.41
CA HIS A 201 20.40 -0.41 3.18
C HIS A 201 20.91 -1.57 2.34
N ALA A 202 20.18 -2.04 1.33
CA ALA A 202 20.59 -3.21 0.55
C ALA A 202 21.63 -2.87 -0.53
N ILE A 203 21.40 -1.80 -1.30
CA ILE A 203 22.27 -1.42 -2.42
C ILE A 203 23.44 -0.55 -1.94
N MET A 204 23.16 0.54 -1.21
CA MET A 204 24.17 1.52 -0.80
C MET A 204 24.89 1.14 0.50
N LEU A 205 24.41 0.11 1.21
CA LEU A 205 24.98 -0.41 2.45
C LEU A 205 25.06 0.62 3.59
N TYR A 206 24.22 1.65 3.57
CA TYR A 206 24.10 2.60 4.67
C TYR A 206 23.63 1.90 5.94
N GLY A 207 24.05 2.37 7.11
CA GLY A 207 23.79 1.70 8.40
C GLY A 207 24.44 0.32 8.60
N LYS A 208 25.15 -0.24 7.60
CA LYS A 208 25.83 -1.54 7.76
C LYS A 208 27.13 -1.36 8.56
N GLY A 209 27.28 -2.13 9.65
CA GLY A 209 28.42 -2.00 10.55
C GLY A 209 28.35 -0.67 11.31
N ASN A 210 29.39 0.15 11.20
CA ASN A 210 29.42 1.51 11.77
C ASN A 210 29.17 2.59 10.69
N GLY A 211 28.56 2.22 9.56
CA GLY A 211 28.21 3.16 8.50
C GLY A 211 27.05 4.07 8.92
N PRO A 212 26.98 5.32 8.42
CA PRO A 212 25.94 6.27 8.80
C PRO A 212 24.57 5.81 8.30
N HIS A 213 23.62 5.64 9.20
CA HIS A 213 22.24 5.25 8.89
C HIS A 213 21.45 6.44 8.35
N TYR A 214 21.69 7.66 8.87
CA TYR A 214 20.97 8.87 8.44
C TYR A 214 21.01 9.11 6.92
N LYS A 215 22.03 8.60 6.20
CA LYS A 215 22.12 8.71 4.73
C LYS A 215 21.00 7.98 3.98
N ALA A 216 20.42 6.93 4.56
CA ALA A 216 19.25 6.27 3.97
C ALA A 216 18.02 7.21 3.97
N TYR A 217 17.88 8.05 5.00
CA TYR A 217 16.86 9.10 5.03
C TYR A 217 17.14 10.22 4.04
N GLU A 218 18.41 10.61 3.85
CA GLU A 218 18.77 11.62 2.83
C GLU A 218 18.37 11.16 1.41
N LEU A 219 18.59 9.88 1.08
CA LEU A 219 18.09 9.29 -0.16
C LEU A 219 16.56 9.36 -0.23
N GLN A 220 15.89 8.99 0.87
CA GLN A 220 14.44 9.01 0.98
C GLN A 220 13.87 10.40 0.68
N PHE A 221 14.46 11.46 1.25
CA PHE A 221 14.01 12.85 1.09
C PHE A 221 14.30 13.43 -0.30
N ALA A 222 15.39 12.98 -0.93
CA ALA A 222 15.76 13.41 -2.27
C ALA A 222 14.86 12.80 -3.36
N HIS A 223 14.23 11.65 -3.08
CA HIS A 223 13.46 10.91 -4.07
C HIS A 223 12.08 11.55 -4.35
N PRO A 224 11.57 11.53 -5.60
CA PRO A 224 10.27 12.13 -5.96
C PRO A 224 9.07 11.64 -5.13
N THR A 225 9.07 10.38 -4.68
CA THR A 225 7.98 9.84 -3.82
C THR A 225 7.82 10.62 -2.52
N TRP A 226 8.89 11.22 -1.99
CA TRP A 226 8.83 12.05 -0.78
C TRP A 226 7.89 13.25 -0.88
N LYS A 227 7.65 13.76 -2.10
CA LYS A 227 6.71 14.88 -2.28
C LYS A 227 5.26 14.43 -2.05
N LYS A 228 4.98 13.14 -2.27
CA LYS A 228 3.65 12.54 -2.31
C LYS A 228 3.31 11.68 -1.08
N VAL A 229 4.30 11.34 -0.24
CA VAL A 229 4.04 10.66 1.04
C VAL A 229 3.20 11.55 1.97
N GLY A 230 2.41 10.91 2.84
CA GLY A 230 1.51 11.60 3.77
C GLY A 230 2.25 12.39 4.86
N ASP A 231 1.58 13.39 5.43
CA ASP A 231 2.21 14.32 6.38
C ASP A 231 2.66 13.66 7.69
N SER A 232 1.88 12.71 8.23
CA SER A 232 2.29 11.94 9.41
C SER A 232 3.58 11.16 9.15
N PHE A 233 3.66 10.51 7.99
CA PHE A 233 4.86 9.81 7.56
C PHE A 233 6.05 10.77 7.42
N LYS A 234 5.86 11.97 6.83
CA LYS A 234 6.94 12.96 6.75
C LYS A 234 7.48 13.34 8.11
N GLN A 235 6.58 13.59 9.07
CA GLN A 235 6.95 13.94 10.42
C GLN A 235 7.79 12.84 11.08
N ASP A 236 7.31 11.59 11.06
CA ASP A 236 8.00 10.44 11.67
C ASP A 236 9.41 10.25 11.08
N MET A 237 9.55 10.41 9.75
CA MET A 237 10.84 10.24 9.08
C MET A 237 11.82 11.38 9.39
N LEU A 238 11.34 12.61 9.51
CA LEU A 238 12.17 13.75 9.90
C LEU A 238 12.62 13.66 11.36
N GLU A 239 11.74 13.22 12.27
CA GLU A 239 12.09 13.00 13.68
C GLU A 239 13.19 11.94 13.82
N ASN A 240 13.05 10.80 13.13
CA ASN A 240 14.07 9.75 13.11
C ASN A 240 15.40 10.22 12.50
N TYR A 241 15.34 10.97 11.39
CA TYR A 241 16.54 11.53 10.76
C TYR A 241 17.30 12.46 11.70
N ASN A 242 16.61 13.39 12.36
CA ASN A 242 17.24 14.34 13.27
C ASN A 242 17.88 13.62 14.46
N TYR A 243 17.19 12.62 15.03
CA TYR A 243 17.74 11.78 16.09
C TYR A 243 19.04 11.09 15.63
N LEU A 244 19.07 10.45 14.47
CA LEU A 244 20.28 9.78 13.98
C LEU A 244 21.39 10.77 13.64
N LEU A 245 21.06 11.93 13.07
CA LEU A 245 22.04 12.94 12.76
C LEU A 245 22.75 13.42 14.03
N GLU A 246 22.04 13.62 15.14
CA GLU A 246 22.64 14.00 16.43
C GLU A 246 23.50 12.89 17.06
N ASN A 247 23.16 11.61 16.84
CA ASN A 247 23.78 10.49 17.53
C ASN A 247 24.87 9.76 16.71
N GLU A 248 24.92 9.93 15.39
CA GLU A 248 25.86 9.23 14.49
C GLU A 248 26.89 10.15 13.81
N SER A 249 26.73 11.47 13.89
CA SER A 249 27.62 12.43 13.20
C SER A 249 28.91 12.79 13.98
N HIS A 250 29.33 11.95 14.93
CA HIS A 250 30.49 12.16 15.80
C HIS A 250 31.58 11.09 15.65
#